data_AF-A0A1D2ME94-F1
#
_entry.id   AF-A0A1D2ME94-F1
#
_cell.length_a   1.000
_cell.length_b   1.000
_cell.length_c   1.000
_cell.angle_alpha   90.00
_cell.angle_beta   90.00
_cell.angle_gamma   90.00
#
_symmetry.space_group_name_H-M   'P 1'
#
loop_
_entity.id
_entity.type
_entity.pdbx_description
1 polymer ?
#
loop_
_entity_poly.entity_id
_entity_poly.type
_entity_poly.pdbx_seq_one_letter_code
_entity_poly.pdbx_strand_id
1 'polypeptide(L)' 'MVLYNTPGVFELVLRVIRPLMSQVSRDSLKVYGQDKAQWSKALLNTADKTQLRPEYGGVYRKQ' A
#
# COMPACT_ATOMS: atom_id res chain seq x y z
N MET A 1 1.80 1.69 8.49
CA MET A 1 1.12 2.35 7.35
C MET A 1 1.58 1.66 6.07
N VAL A 2 0.70 1.41 5.09
CA VAL A 2 1.10 0.73 3.85
C VAL A 2 0.61 1.51 2.64
N LEU A 3 1.50 1.71 1.67
CA LEU A 3 1.20 2.29 0.36
C LEU A 3 1.31 1.19 -0.70
N TYR A 4 0.28 1.03 -1.51
CA TYR A 4 0.22 0.05 -2.60
C TYR A 4 0.19 0.75 -3.96
N ASN A 5 0.67 0.10 -5.02
CA ASN A 5 0.69 0.65 -6.38
C ASN A 5 1.34 2.04 -6.47
N THR A 6 2.43 2.26 -5.71
CA THR A 6 3.08 3.58 -5.62
C THR A 6 4.04 3.78 -6.79
N PRO A 7 3.88 4.84 -7.60
CA PRO A 7 4.83 5.16 -8.67
C PRO A 7 6.21 5.56 -8.13
N GLY A 8 7.28 5.26 -8.86
CA GLY A 8 8.66 5.57 -8.42
C GLY A 8 8.91 7.06 -8.14
N VAL A 9 8.23 7.96 -8.86
CA VAL A 9 8.32 9.42 -8.62
C VAL A 9 7.89 9.82 -7.19
N PHE A 10 7.06 9.00 -6.53
CA PHE A 10 6.58 9.27 -5.17
C PHE A 10 7.70 9.17 -4.12
N GLU A 11 8.83 8.53 -4.44
CA GLU A 11 10.01 8.52 -3.57
C GLU A 11 10.52 9.94 -3.28
N LEU A 12 10.40 10.86 -4.25
CA LEU A 12 10.79 12.26 -4.08
C LEU A 12 9.94 12.92 -2.98
N VAL A 13 8.63 12.70 -3.02
CA VAL A 13 7.70 13.19 -2.00
C VAL A 13 8.06 12.59 -0.64
N LEU A 14 8.28 11.27 -0.58
CA LEU A 14 8.66 10.57 0.64
C LEU A 14 9.95 11.13 1.26
N ARG A 15 10.96 11.49 0.46
CA ARG A 15 12.20 12.12 0.97
C ARG A 15 11.94 13.44 1.67
N VAL A 16 11.00 14.24 1.16
CA VAL A 16 10.63 15.54 1.76
C VAL A 16 9.83 15.36 3.05
N ILE A 17 8.91 14.38 3.09
CA ILE A 17 8.02 14.21 4.25
C ILE A 17 8.56 13.28 5.35
N ARG A 18 9.49 12.37 5.03
CA ARG A 18 10.08 11.44 6.02
C ARG A 18 10.68 12.13 7.25
N PRO A 19 11.39 13.27 7.15
CA PRO A 19 11.90 13.98 8.32
C PRO A 19 10.80 14.42 9.28
N LEU A 20 9.61 14.75 8.78
CA LEU A 20 8.46 15.18 9.57
C LEU A 20 7.73 14.03 10.27
N MET A 21 7.97 12.79 9.84
CA MET A 21 7.38 11.60 10.46
C MET A 21 8.08 11.26 11.77
N SER A 22 7.31 10.78 12.75
CA SER A 22 7.86 10.14 13.95
C SER A 22 8.66 8.88 13.58
N GLN A 23 9.57 8.44 14.46
CA GLN A 23 10.34 7.23 14.23
C GLN A 23 9.43 6.00 14.03
N VAL A 24 8.40 5.85 14.87
CA VAL A 24 7.39 4.78 14.76
C VAL A 24 6.67 4.81 13.41
N SER A 25 6.37 5.99 12.89
CA SER A 25 5.73 6.15 11.58
C SER A 25 6.67 5.75 10.44
N ARG A 26 7.96 6.10 10.51
CA ARG A 26 8.96 5.72 9.49
C ARG A 26 9.17 4.21 9.45
N ASP A 27 9.29 3.58 10.62
CA ASP A 27 9.57 2.14 10.73
C ASP A 27 8.37 1.28 10.33
N SER A 28 7.15 1.80 10.52
CA SER A 28 5.92 1.12 10.12
C SER A 28 5.49 1.39 8.67
N LEU A 29 6.18 2.29 7.95
CA LEU A 29 5.86 2.63 6.56
C LEU A 29 6.38 1.54 5.61
N LYS A 30 5.46 0.85 4.94
CA LYS A 30 5.76 -0.09 3.86
C LYS A 30 5.28 0.50 2.53
N VAL A 31 6.13 0.47 1.52
CA VAL A 31 5.81 1.00 0.18
C VAL A 31 5.97 -0.12 -0.82
N TYR A 32 4.88 -0.47 -1.50
CA TYR A 32 4.89 -1.39 -2.62
C TYR A 32 4.74 -0.60 -3.92
N GLY A 33 5.62 -0.90 -4.88
CA GLY A 33 5.62 -0.27 -6.20
C GLY A 33 4.45 -0.71 -7.07
N GLN A 34 4.57 -0.52 -8.39
CA GLN A 34 3.50 -0.81 -9.34
C GLN A 34 3.45 -2.28 -9.79
N ASP A 35 4.35 -3.15 -9.32
CA ASP A 35 4.26 -4.59 -9.56
C ASP A 35 3.02 -5.17 -8.88
N LYS A 36 1.99 -5.43 -9.71
CA LYS A 36 0.70 -5.95 -9.27
C LYS A 36 0.80 -7.29 -8.57
N ALA A 37 1.67 -8.19 -8.99
CA ALA A 37 1.81 -9.49 -8.34
C ALA A 37 2.35 -9.33 -6.93
N GLN A 38 3.31 -8.42 -6.73
CA GLN A 38 3.89 -8.14 -5.43
C GLN A 38 2.90 -7.43 -4.49
N TRP A 39 2.33 -6.30 -4.91
CA TRP A 39 1.54 -5.47 -4.01
C TRP A 39 0.18 -6.12 -3.68
N SER A 40 -0.43 -6.84 -4.63
CA SER A 40 -1.71 -7.53 -4.37
C SER A 40 -1.54 -8.70 -3.42
N LYS A 41 -0.45 -9.47 -3.53
CA LYS A 41 -0.12 -10.54 -2.58
C LYS A 41 0.04 -10.00 -1.15
N ALA A 42 0.73 -8.87 -1.00
CA ALA A 42 0.89 -8.22 0.30
C ALA A 42 -0.45 -7.72 0.87
N LEU A 43 -1.31 -7.15 0.03
CA LEU A 43 -2.65 -6.70 0.43
C LEU A 43 -3.53 -7.87 0.90
N LEU A 44 -3.52 -8.98 0.17
CA LEU A 44 -4.29 -10.18 0.53
C LEU A 44 -3.77 -10.90 1.78
N ASN A 45 -2.52 -10.67 2.17
CA ASN A 45 -2.00 -11.13 3.47
C ASN A 45 -2.48 -10.28 4.64
N THR A 46 -3.07 -9.10 4.39
CA THR A 46 -3.51 -8.16 5.42
C THR A 46 -5.02 -7.97 5.49
N ALA A 47 -5.76 -8.27 4.41
CA ALA A 47 -7.21 -8.14 4.36
C ALA A 47 -7.86 -9.33 3.65
N ASP A 48 -9.05 -9.72 4.12
CA ASP A 48 -9.84 -10.79 3.51
C ASP A 48 -10.38 -10.36 2.13
N LYS A 49 -10.42 -11.30 1.18
CA LYS A 49 -10.96 -11.05 -0.17
C LYS A 49 -12.39 -10.53 -0.15
N THR A 50 -13.22 -10.95 0.80
CA THR A 50 -14.61 -10.51 0.96
C THR A 50 -14.75 -9.06 1.40
N GLN A 51 -13.67 -8.44 1.88
CA GLN A 51 -13.61 -7.05 2.31
C GLN A 51 -13.02 -6.13 1.23
N LEU A 52 -12.40 -6.70 0.20
CA LEU A 52 -11.72 -5.97 -0.87
C LEU A 52 -12.54 -5.95 -2.15
N ARG A 53 -12.55 -4.81 -2.84
CA ARG A 53 -13.18 -4.71 -4.16
C ARG A 53 -12.37 -5.47 -5.23
N PRO A 54 -12.98 -5.86 -6.37
CA PRO A 54 -12.29 -6.59 -7.43
C PRO A 54 -11.02 -5.92 -7.96
N GLU A 55 -10.99 -4.58 -8.05
CA GLU A 55 -9.81 -3.82 -8.48
C GLU A 55 -8.58 -4.02 -7.57
N TYR A 56 -8.80 -4.45 -6.32
CA TYR A 56 -7.78 -4.78 -5.33
C TYR A 56 -7.60 -6.28 -5.09
N GLY A 57 -8.22 -7.14 -5.91
CA GLY A 57 -8.08 -8.60 -5.84
C GLY A 57 -9.09 -9.30 -4.92
N GLY A 58 -10.14 -8.60 -4.46
CA GLY A 58 -11.22 -9.19 -3.67
C GLY A 58 -12.52 -9.44 -4.43
N VAL A 59 -13.59 -9.69 -3.70
CA VAL A 59 -14.94 -10.04 -4.21
C VAL A 59 -16.03 -9.11 -3.69
N TYR A 60 -15.70 -8.13 -2.84
CA TYR A 60 -16.65 -7.18 -2.29
C TYR A 60 -17.27 -6.33 -3.39
N ARG A 61 -18.60 -6.36 -3.50
CA ARG A 61 -19.36 -5.46 -4.36
C ARG A 61 -20.38 -4.74 -3.49
N LYS A 62 -20.34 -3.41 -3.50
CA LYS A 62 -21.39 -2.60 -2.87
C LYS A 62 -22.64 -2.78 -3.73
N GLN A 63 -23.69 -3.37 -3.16
CA GLN A 63 -25.00 -3.46 -3.78
C GLN A 63 -25.64 -2.08 -3.87
#